data_AF-A0A835RNB6-F1
#
_entry.id   AF-A0A835RNB6-F1
#
_cell.length_a   1.000
_cell.length_b   1.000
_cell.length_c   1.000
_cell.angle_alpha   90.00
_cell.angle_beta   90.00
_cell.angle_gamma   90.00
#
_symmetry.space_group_name_H-M   'P 1'
#
loop_
_entity.id
_entity.type
_entity.pdbx_description
1 polymer ?
#
loop_
_entity_poly.entity_id
_entity_poly.type
_entity_poly.pdbx_seq_one_letter_code
_entity_poly.pdbx_strand_id
1 'polypeptide(L)'
;MDAEVSSSAPEAVKRDPRTIARKYQIDLCKKAVEENVIVYLGTGCGKTHIAILLMYELGHLIRKPSSNICVFLAPTVPLVRQQAIVIENSTDFKVQSYVGNRKHLKDHNEWNTEIEQIE
;
A
#
# COMPACT_ATOMS: atom_id res chain seq x y z
N MET A 1 23.99 18.93 34.45
CA MET A 1 23.45 19.70 33.30
C MET A 1 23.84 18.87 32.11
N ASP A 2 23.08 17.82 31.86
CA ASP A 2 23.43 16.82 30.86
C ASP A 2 22.28 16.82 29.86
N ALA A 3 22.54 17.48 28.74
CA ALA A 3 21.61 17.61 27.64
C ALA A 3 21.53 16.26 26.92
N GLU A 4 20.38 15.59 27.03
CA GLU A 4 20.02 14.47 26.15
C GLU A 4 19.87 15.00 24.72
N VAL A 5 20.82 14.64 23.86
CA VAL A 5 20.69 14.78 22.41
C VAL A 5 19.69 13.73 21.94
N SER A 6 18.44 14.18 21.76
CA SER A 6 17.39 13.44 21.06
C SER A 6 17.83 13.19 19.62
N SER A 7 18.29 11.95 19.35
CA SER A 7 18.55 11.44 18.02
C SER A 7 17.23 11.15 17.31
N SER A 8 16.66 12.14 16.62
CA SER A 8 15.58 11.90 15.67
C SER A 8 16.13 11.13 14.46
N ALA A 9 15.62 9.92 14.25
CA ALA A 9 15.88 9.15 13.03
C ALA A 9 15.46 10.00 11.80
N PRO A 10 16.19 9.93 10.67
CA PRO A 10 15.86 10.73 9.51
C PRO A 10 14.46 10.34 9.01
N GLU A 11 13.54 11.31 8.98
CA GLU A 11 12.24 11.17 8.33
C GLU A 11 12.50 10.74 6.88
N ALA A 12 12.02 9.55 6.50
CA ALA A 12 12.16 9.06 5.15
C ALA A 12 11.44 10.03 4.21
N VAL A 13 12.21 10.80 3.43
CA VAL A 13 11.68 11.66 2.36
C VAL A 13 10.89 10.77 1.40
N LYS A 14 9.56 10.73 1.55
CA LYS A 14 8.66 9.89 0.75
C LYS A 14 8.66 10.44 -0.67
N ARG A 15 9.26 9.69 -1.59
CA ARG A 15 9.42 10.09 -3.00
C ARG A 15 8.15 9.77 -3.77
N ASP A 16 7.68 10.71 -4.60
CA ASP A 16 6.57 10.47 -5.52
C ASP A 16 6.90 9.25 -6.41
N PRO A 17 6.09 8.17 -6.38
CA PRO A 17 6.39 6.93 -7.09
C PRO A 17 6.46 7.13 -8.60
N ARG A 18 5.86 8.21 -9.14
CA ARG A 18 5.87 8.53 -10.58
C ARG A 18 7.26 8.93 -11.07
N THR A 19 8.12 9.43 -10.19
CA THR A 19 9.47 9.92 -10.56
C THR A 19 10.40 8.82 -11.05
N ILE A 20 10.19 7.58 -10.60
CA ILE A 20 11.02 6.42 -10.95
C ILE A 20 10.30 5.45 -11.92
N ALA A 21 9.05 5.77 -12.28
CA ALA A 21 8.21 4.91 -13.09
C ALA A 21 8.62 4.93 -14.56
N ARG A 22 8.69 3.75 -15.18
CA ARG A 22 8.90 3.64 -16.63
C ARG A 22 7.61 3.99 -17.37
N LYS A 23 7.74 4.47 -18.61
CA LYS A 23 6.60 4.88 -19.45
C LYS A 23 5.49 3.81 -19.51
N TYR A 24 5.83 2.55 -19.75
CA TYR A 24 4.83 1.48 -19.81
C TYR A 24 4.08 1.27 -18.48
N GLN A 25 4.74 1.53 -17.33
CA GLN A 25 4.10 1.39 -16.01
C GLN A 25 3.09 2.51 -15.78
N ILE A 26 3.42 3.73 -16.23
CA ILE A 26 2.51 4.88 -16.21
C ILE A 26 1.31 4.63 -17.12
N ASP A 27 1.55 4.16 -18.35
CA ASP A 27 0.47 3.90 -19.31
C ASP A 27 -0.49 2.79 -18.82
N LEU A 28 0.06 1.71 -18.23
CA LEU A 28 -0.75 0.67 -17.59
C LEU A 28 -1.50 1.17 -16.36
N CYS A 29 -0.89 2.03 -15.55
CA CYS A 29 -1.55 2.64 -14.40
C CYS A 29 -2.73 3.51 -14.83
N LYS A 30 -2.55 4.37 -15.84
CA LYS A 30 -3.64 5.20 -16.40
C LYS A 30 -4.82 4.34 -16.86
N LYS A 31 -4.53 3.25 -17.57
CA LYS A 31 -5.58 2.31 -18.00
C LYS A 31 -6.30 1.67 -16.82
N ALA A 32 -5.57 1.32 -15.75
CA ALA A 32 -6.14 0.75 -14.53
C ALA A 32 -6.92 1.76 -13.66
N VAL A 33 -6.72 3.07 -13.85
CA VAL A 33 -7.55 4.12 -13.23
C VAL A 33 -8.90 4.23 -13.94
N GLU A 34 -8.93 4.02 -15.26
CA GLU A 34 -10.14 4.12 -16.09
C GLU A 34 -11.02 2.87 -16.01
N GLU A 35 -10.43 1.68 -15.92
CA GLU A 35 -11.15 0.41 -15.92
C GLU A 35 -10.37 -0.72 -15.23
N ASN A 36 -11.05 -1.85 -15.00
CA ASN A 36 -10.41 -3.04 -14.45
C ASN A 36 -9.48 -3.70 -15.48
N VAL A 37 -8.21 -3.90 -15.11
CA VAL A 37 -7.18 -4.41 -16.03
C VAL A 37 -6.47 -5.64 -15.46
N ILE A 38 -6.22 -6.64 -16.33
CA ILE A 38 -5.28 -7.74 -16.04
C ILE A 38 -3.93 -7.40 -16.67
N VAL A 39 -2.93 -7.14 -15.82
CA VAL A 39 -1.58 -6.81 -16.27
C VAL A 39 -0.73 -8.08 -16.42
N TYR A 40 -0.46 -8.47 -17.67
CA TYR A 40 0.41 -9.60 -17.99
C TYR A 40 1.85 -9.14 -18.26
N LEU A 41 2.73 -9.31 -17.27
CA LEU A 41 4.16 -8.97 -17.38
C LEU A 41 5.03 -10.02 -16.68
N GLY A 42 6.25 -10.20 -17.17
CA GLY A 42 7.27 -11.06 -16.58
C GLY A 42 7.65 -10.68 -15.13
N THR A 43 8.32 -11.59 -14.43
CA THR A 43 8.91 -11.30 -13.12
C THR A 43 10.02 -10.26 -13.26
N GLY A 44 10.15 -9.37 -12.28
CA GLY A 44 11.13 -8.27 -12.34
C GLY A 44 10.70 -7.05 -13.19
N CYS A 45 9.60 -7.14 -13.95
CA CYS A 45 9.08 -6.01 -14.75
C CYS A 45 8.37 -4.92 -13.92
N GLY A 46 8.42 -4.99 -12.58
CA GLY A 46 7.88 -3.95 -11.69
C GLY A 46 6.35 -3.93 -11.56
N LYS A 47 5.70 -5.10 -11.54
CA LYS A 47 4.23 -5.20 -11.33
C LYS A 47 3.78 -4.57 -10.00
N THR A 48 4.49 -4.81 -8.91
CA THR A 48 4.22 -4.16 -7.61
C THR A 48 4.29 -2.63 -7.71
N HIS A 49 5.24 -2.11 -8.48
CA HIS A 49 5.36 -0.66 -8.66
C HIS A 49 4.16 -0.07 -9.42
N ILE A 50 3.58 -0.82 -10.37
CA ILE A 50 2.31 -0.42 -11.02
C ILE A 50 1.17 -0.35 -10.00
N ALA A 51 1.08 -1.32 -9.08
CA ALA A 51 0.08 -1.27 -8.01
C ALA A 51 0.27 -0.07 -7.08
N ILE A 52 1.52 0.29 -6.74
CA ILE A 52 1.84 1.48 -5.94
C ILE A 52 1.44 2.76 -6.67
N LEU A 53 1.71 2.87 -7.98
CA LEU A 53 1.24 4.00 -8.79
C LEU A 53 -0.29 4.11 -8.75
N LEU A 54 -0.99 2.98 -8.88
CA LEU A 54 -2.45 2.96 -8.83
C LEU A 54 -2.99 3.38 -7.46
N MET A 55 -2.40 2.89 -6.37
CA MET A 55 -2.74 3.32 -5.01
C MET A 55 -2.50 4.82 -4.81
N TYR A 56 -1.43 5.35 -5.40
CA TYR A 56 -1.11 6.77 -5.34
C TYR A 56 -2.16 7.62 -6.09
N GLU A 57 -2.48 7.27 -7.33
CA GLU A 57 -3.46 7.99 -8.17
C GLU A 57 -4.89 7.91 -7.58
N LEU A 58 -5.31 6.72 -7.14
CA LEU A 58 -6.60 6.51 -6.49
C LEU A 58 -6.60 6.85 -4.99
N GLY A 59 -5.50 7.43 -4.49
CA GLY A 59 -5.31 7.71 -3.08
C GLY A 59 -6.38 8.61 -2.49
N HIS A 60 -6.93 9.53 -3.29
CA HIS A 60 -8.02 10.41 -2.88
C HIS A 60 -9.32 9.65 -2.54
N LEU A 61 -9.50 8.43 -3.05
CA LEU A 61 -10.66 7.59 -2.76
C LEU A 61 -10.52 6.83 -1.45
N ILE A 62 -9.31 6.65 -0.92
CA ILE A 62 -9.02 5.86 0.29
C ILE A 62 -8.57 6.73 1.48
N ARG A 63 -8.20 8.00 1.25
CA ARG A 63 -7.94 8.95 2.33
C ARG A 63 -9.25 9.45 2.94
N LYS A 64 -9.20 9.78 4.24
CA LYS A 64 -10.31 10.43 4.93
C LYS A 64 -10.74 11.71 4.18
N PRO A 65 -12.05 12.01 4.10
CA PRO A 65 -13.15 11.41 4.87
C PRO A 65 -13.73 10.10 4.29
N SER A 66 -13.14 9.51 3.24
CA SER A 66 -13.63 8.26 2.66
C SER A 66 -13.55 7.08 3.64
N SER A 67 -14.53 6.18 3.56
CA SER A 67 -14.54 4.88 4.26
C SER A 67 -14.01 3.73 3.41
N ASN A 68 -13.52 4.01 2.20
CA ASN A 68 -12.99 2.98 1.31
C ASN A 68 -11.62 2.49 1.78
N ILE A 69 -11.35 1.22 1.53
CA ILE A 69 -10.05 0.59 1.79
C ILE A 69 -9.43 0.06 0.48
N CYS A 70 -8.11 -0.03 0.45
CA CYS A 70 -7.39 -0.74 -0.61
C CYS A 70 -6.93 -2.10 -0.09
N VAL A 71 -7.29 -3.18 -0.79
CA VAL A 71 -6.90 -4.55 -0.42
C VAL A 71 -5.86 -5.06 -1.41
N PHE A 72 -4.68 -5.45 -0.91
CA PHE A 72 -3.65 -6.12 -1.69
C PHE A 72 -3.60 -7.61 -1.32
N LEU A 73 -3.90 -8.49 -2.28
CA LEU A 73 -3.89 -9.94 -2.07
C LEU A 73 -2.56 -10.55 -2.56
N ALA A 74 -1.99 -11.42 -1.74
CA ALA A 74 -0.80 -12.20 -2.10
C ALA A 74 -1.00 -13.68 -1.74
N PRO A 75 -0.44 -14.62 -2.53
CA PRO A 75 -0.80 -16.04 -2.42
C PRO A 75 -0.17 -16.76 -1.22
N THR A 76 0.85 -16.19 -0.59
CA THR A 76 1.57 -16.82 0.52
C THR A 76 1.86 -15.84 1.65
N VAL A 77 1.95 -16.35 2.89
CA VAL A 77 2.25 -15.54 4.08
C VAL A 77 3.57 -14.74 3.94
N PRO A 78 4.68 -15.31 3.42
CA PRO A 78 5.90 -14.52 3.18
C PRO A 78 5.68 -13.38 2.19
N LEU A 79 4.93 -13.61 1.11
CA LEU A 79 4.66 -12.57 0.11
C LEU A 79 3.78 -11.46 0.70
N VAL A 80 2.76 -11.78 1.49
CA VAL A 80 1.94 -10.76 2.19
C VAL A 80 2.84 -9.83 3.00
N ARG A 81 3.75 -10.39 3.80
CA ARG A 81 4.69 -9.59 4.62
C ARG A 81 5.64 -8.75 3.78
N GLN A 82 6.22 -9.34 2.73
CA GLN A 82 7.14 -8.63 1.84
C GLN A 82 6.45 -7.46 1.12
N GLN A 83 5.24 -7.68 0.58
CA GLN A 83 4.52 -6.64 -0.14
C GLN A 83 4.02 -5.54 0.81
N ALA A 84 3.59 -5.88 2.03
CA ALA A 84 3.19 -4.90 3.03
C ALA A 84 4.33 -3.90 3.33
N ILE A 85 5.56 -4.40 3.57
CA ILE A 85 6.74 -3.55 3.80
C ILE A 85 7.03 -2.66 2.59
N VAL A 86 6.93 -3.21 1.37
CA VAL A 86 7.18 -2.45 0.14
C VAL A 86 6.15 -1.32 -0.02
N ILE A 87 4.87 -1.60 0.22
CA ILE A 87 3.78 -0.62 0.11
C ILE A 87 3.93 0.46 1.18
N GLU A 88 4.18 0.07 2.43
CA GLU A 88 4.34 1.00 3.57
C GLU A 88 5.50 1.96 3.36
N ASN A 89 6.64 1.46 2.86
CA ASN A 89 7.81 2.29 2.56
C ASN A 89 7.65 3.16 1.30
N SER A 90 6.73 2.80 0.40
CA SER A 90 6.55 3.49 -0.88
C SER A 90 5.35 4.44 -0.90
N THR A 91 4.54 4.46 0.16
CA THR A 91 3.32 5.25 0.24
C THR A 91 3.19 5.97 1.58
N ASP A 92 2.25 6.90 1.66
CA ASP A 92 1.81 7.57 2.88
C ASP A 92 0.58 6.91 3.51
N PHE A 93 0.13 5.77 2.98
CA PHE A 93 -0.99 5.04 3.56
C PHE A 93 -0.56 4.23 4.79
N LYS A 94 -1.49 4.09 5.73
CA LYS A 94 -1.37 3.14 6.82
C LYS A 94 -1.60 1.72 6.26
N VAL A 95 -0.64 0.83 6.46
CA VAL A 95 -0.67 -0.53 5.90
C VAL A 95 -0.79 -1.54 7.03
N GLN A 96 -1.80 -2.39 6.98
CA GLN A 96 -1.96 -3.51 7.89
C GLN A 96 -2.00 -4.82 7.11
N SER A 97 -1.29 -5.84 7.60
CA SER A 97 -1.24 -7.16 6.96
C SER A 97 -2.03 -8.19 7.76
N TYR A 98 -2.89 -8.96 7.07
CA TYR A 98 -3.68 -10.05 7.65
C TYR A 98 -3.30 -11.37 7.01
N VAL A 99 -3.14 -12.41 7.83
CA VAL A 99 -2.85 -13.79 7.41
C VAL A 99 -3.63 -14.75 8.29
N GLY A 100 -3.92 -15.97 7.82
CA GLY A 100 -4.86 -16.93 8.43
C GLY A 100 -4.56 -17.45 9.84
N ASN A 101 -3.59 -16.87 10.55
CA ASN A 101 -3.28 -17.15 11.96
C ASN A 101 -3.39 -15.91 12.87
N ARG A 102 -3.96 -14.80 12.39
CA ARG A 102 -4.31 -13.64 13.22
C ARG A 102 -5.82 -13.60 13.42
N LYS A 103 -6.27 -12.99 14.54
CA LYS A 103 -7.67 -12.81 15.00
C LYS A 103 -8.72 -13.29 13.99
N HIS A 104 -9.54 -14.25 14.39
CA HIS A 104 -10.67 -14.69 13.57
C HIS A 104 -11.71 -13.56 13.47
N LEU A 105 -11.52 -12.63 12.52
CA LEU A 105 -12.50 -11.63 12.13
C LEU A 105 -13.55 -12.36 11.27
N LYS A 106 -14.66 -12.75 11.91
CA LYS A 106 -15.67 -13.65 11.34
C LYS A 106 -16.81 -12.92 10.65
N ASP A 107 -17.03 -11.65 11.00
CA ASP A 107 -18.15 -10.88 10.48
C ASP A 107 -17.76 -9.45 10.06
N HIS A 108 -18.69 -8.82 9.35
CA HIS A 108 -18.53 -7.47 8.80
C HIS A 108 -18.30 -6.41 9.90
N ASN A 109 -18.88 -6.58 11.08
CA ASN A 109 -18.76 -5.59 12.16
C ASN A 109 -17.38 -5.66 12.82
N GLU A 110 -16.84 -6.86 13.00
CA GLU A 110 -15.47 -7.07 13.46
C GLU A 110 -14.45 -6.46 12.48
N TRP A 111 -14.66 -6.64 11.17
CA TRP A 111 -13.82 -6.01 10.14
C TRP A 111 -13.91 -4.48 10.17
N ASN A 112 -15.11 -3.91 10.24
CA ASN A 112 -15.28 -2.47 10.31
C ASN A 112 -14.63 -1.87 11.56
N THR A 113 -14.82 -2.50 12.71
CA THR A 113 -14.22 -2.06 13.97
C THR A 113 -12.69 -2.08 13.90
N GLU A 114 -12.10 -3.14 13.33
CA GLU A 114 -10.64 -3.24 13.18
C GLU A 114 -10.11 -2.20 12.19
N ILE A 115 -10.82 -1.95 11.08
CA ILE A 115 -10.45 -0.94 10.07
C ILE A 115 -10.56 0.47 10.66
N GLU A 116 -11.58 0.75 11.47
CA GLU A 116 -11.74 2.05 12.15
C GLU A 116 -10.68 2.29 13.21
N GLN A 117 -10.15 1.25 13.87
CA GLN A 117 -9.02 1.39 14.79
C GLN A 117 -7.70 1.70 14.07
N ILE A 118 -7.64 1.49 12.75
CA ILE A 118 -6.50 1.83 11.91
C ILE A 118 -6.62 3.32 11.53
N GLU A 119 -6.57 4.20 12.56
CA GLU A 119 -6.43 5.66 12.42
C GLU A 119 -4.96 6.11 12.41
#